data_AF-A0A8B5XA91-F1
#
_entry.id   AF-A0A8B5XA91-F1
#
_cell.length_a   1.000
_cell.length_b   1.000
_cell.length_c   1.000
_cell.angle_alpha   90.00
_cell.angle_beta   90.00
_cell.angle_gamma   90.00
#
_symmetry.space_group_name_H-M   'P 1'
#
loop_
_entity.id
_entity.type
_entity.pdbx_description
1 polymer ?
#
loop_
_entity_poly.entity_id
_entity_poly.type
_entity_poly.pdbx_seq_one_letter_code
_entity_poly.pdbx_strand_id
1 'polypeptide(L)'
;MIDAEPHAGALVAACAKEVSSHIFAYARDAGLDPPSFLLSVSAVLASSALAAQPEEQLPVASRHLQDALQLVHCLRGGESAANA
;
A
#
# COMPACT_ATOMS: atom_id res chain seq x y z
N MET A 1 -30.16 -6.38 -8.24
CA MET A 1 -28.90 -5.88 -8.81
C MET A 1 -27.98 -5.52 -7.65
N ILE A 2 -27.46 -6.52 -6.95
CA ILE A 2 -26.64 -6.38 -5.74
C ILE A 2 -25.68 -7.57 -5.75
N ASP A 3 -24.52 -7.45 -6.40
CA ASP A 3 -23.43 -8.46 -6.29
C ASP A 3 -22.06 -7.95 -6.83
N ALA A 4 -21.95 -6.70 -7.28
CA ALA A 4 -20.72 -6.20 -7.92
C ALA A 4 -19.62 -5.78 -6.93
N GLU A 5 -19.99 -5.22 -5.77
CA GLU A 5 -19.08 -4.69 -4.75
C GLU A 5 -18.18 -5.77 -4.07
N PRO A 6 -18.71 -6.91 -3.58
CA PRO A 6 -17.86 -7.94 -2.97
C PRO A 6 -16.93 -8.62 -3.98
N HIS A 7 -17.32 -8.64 -5.26
CA HIS A 7 -16.49 -9.19 -6.33
C HIS A 7 -15.30 -8.29 -6.67
N ALA A 8 -15.51 -6.97 -6.77
CA ALA A 8 -14.43 -6.02 -7.00
C ALA A 8 -13.40 -6.02 -5.85
N GLY A 9 -13.86 -6.06 -4.60
CA GLY A 9 -12.97 -6.16 -3.43
C GLY A 9 -12.12 -7.44 -3.45
N ALA A 10 -12.72 -8.58 -3.80
CA ALA A 10 -11.99 -9.85 -3.91
C ALA A 10 -10.93 -9.82 -5.02
N LEU A 11 -11.24 -9.21 -6.17
CA LEU A 11 -10.29 -9.06 -7.28
C LEU A 11 -9.11 -8.15 -6.89
N VAL A 12 -9.39 -7.03 -6.23
CA VAL A 12 -8.34 -6.12 -5.73
C VAL A 12 -7.45 -6.84 -4.72
N ALA A 13 -8.03 -7.60 -3.78
CA ALA A 13 -7.27 -8.36 -2.80
C ALA A 13 -6.39 -9.46 -3.45
N ALA A 14 -6.92 -10.16 -4.45
CA ALA A 14 -6.17 -11.17 -5.20
C ALA A 14 -4.99 -10.55 -5.96
N CYS A 15 -5.22 -9.42 -6.64
CA CYS A 15 -4.19 -8.67 -7.35
C CYS A 15 -3.11 -8.16 -6.38
N ALA A 16 -3.50 -7.58 -5.24
CA ALA A 16 -2.56 -7.12 -4.22
C ALA A 16 -1.71 -8.28 -3.67
N LYS A 17 -2.29 -9.47 -3.48
CA LYS A 17 -1.58 -10.67 -3.03
C LYS A 17 -0.56 -11.18 -4.06
N GLU A 18 -0.94 -11.21 -5.33
CA GLU A 18 -0.04 -11.61 -6.42
C GLU A 18 1.13 -10.63 -6.56
N VAL A 19 0.83 -9.33 -6.64
CA VAL A 19 1.85 -8.27 -6.78
C VAL A 19 2.79 -8.24 -5.58
N SER A 20 2.28 -8.34 -4.35
CA SER A 20 3.14 -8.38 -3.14
C SER A 20 4.06 -9.60 -3.12
N SER A 21 3.61 -10.75 -3.63
CA SER A 21 4.44 -11.96 -3.77
C SER A 21 5.62 -11.72 -4.73
N HIS A 22 5.37 -11.05 -5.86
CA HIS A 22 6.43 -10.67 -6.80
C HIS A 22 7.40 -9.66 -6.20
N ILE A 23 6.91 -8.61 -5.53
CA ILE A 23 7.74 -7.61 -4.86
C ILE A 23 8.64 -8.25 -3.81
N PHE A 24 8.13 -9.22 -3.03
CA PHE A 24 8.92 -9.94 -2.05
C PHE A 24 9.97 -10.86 -2.68
N ALA A 25 9.67 -11.51 -3.81
CA ALA A 25 10.66 -12.28 -4.55
C ALA A 25 11.81 -11.38 -5.01
N TYR A 26 11.49 -10.22 -5.63
CA TYR A 26 12.50 -9.24 -6.04
C TYR A 26 13.35 -8.72 -4.87
N ALA A 27 12.72 -8.42 -3.73
CA ALA A 27 13.46 -7.99 -2.55
C ALA A 27 14.48 -9.03 -2.11
N ARG A 28 14.07 -10.31 -2.06
CA ARG A 28 14.95 -11.42 -1.66
C ARG A 28 16.10 -11.61 -2.65
N ASP A 29 15.81 -11.59 -3.95
CA ASP A 29 16.82 -11.73 -5.00
C ASP A 29 17.85 -10.59 -4.96
N ALA A 30 17.42 -9.38 -4.56
CA ALA A 30 18.28 -8.23 -4.37
C ALA A 30 18.97 -8.17 -2.98
N GLY A 31 18.72 -9.13 -2.09
CA GLY A 31 19.27 -9.13 -0.73
C GLY A 31 18.70 -8.04 0.19
N LEU A 32 17.51 -7.53 -0.12
CA LEU A 32 16.80 -6.49 0.63
C LEU A 32 15.77 -7.09 1.60
N ASP A 33 15.49 -6.37 2.68
CA ASP A 33 14.41 -6.70 3.61
C ASP A 33 13.03 -6.55 2.92
N PRO A 34 12.24 -7.64 2.74
CA PRO A 34 11.02 -7.58 1.94
C PRO A 34 9.93 -6.62 2.45
N PRO A 35 9.63 -6.54 3.77
CA PRO A 35 8.69 -5.55 4.30
C PRO A 35 9.13 -4.10 4.03
N SER A 36 10.41 -3.79 4.26
CA SER A 36 10.94 -2.44 4.01
C SER A 36 10.91 -2.09 2.52
N PHE A 37 11.25 -3.04 1.66
CA PHE A 37 11.19 -2.86 0.21
C PHE A 37 9.76 -2.61 -0.29
N LEU A 38 8.77 -3.35 0.21
CA LEU A 38 7.36 -3.15 -0.15
C LEU A 38 6.85 -1.77 0.28
N LEU A 39 7.28 -1.25 1.43
CA LEU A 39 6.96 0.11 1.86
C LEU A 39 7.53 1.15 0.89
N SER A 40 8.79 1.00 0.46
CA SER A 40 9.40 1.89 -0.52
C SER A 40 8.70 1.84 -1.87
N VAL A 41 8.38 0.65 -2.39
CA VAL A 41 7.63 0.49 -3.64
C VAL A 41 6.25 1.13 -3.55
N SER A 42 5.54 0.91 -2.44
CA SER A 42 4.22 1.50 -2.21
C SER A 42 4.28 3.04 -2.18
N ALA A 43 5.31 3.62 -1.56
CA ALA A 43 5.50 5.07 -1.52
C ALA A 43 5.75 5.67 -2.92
N VAL A 44 6.52 4.99 -3.77
CA VAL A 44 6.77 5.41 -5.17
C VAL A 44 5.49 5.36 -5.99
N LEU A 45 4.71 4.27 -5.87
CA LEU A 45 3.45 4.11 -6.58
C LEU A 45 2.42 5.15 -6.14
N ALA A 46 2.31 5.39 -4.83
CA ALA A 46 1.46 6.43 -4.26
C ALA A 46 1.81 7.82 -4.79
N SER A 47 3.10 8.17 -4.80
CA SER A 47 3.59 9.46 -5.29
C SER A 47 3.33 9.62 -6.80
N SER A 48 3.50 8.54 -7.57
CA SER A 48 3.24 8.53 -9.02
C SER A 48 1.75 8.68 -9.32
N ALA A 49 0.89 7.98 -8.57
CA ALA A 49 -0.56 8.10 -8.69
C ALA A 49 -1.04 9.49 -8.30
N LEU A 50 -0.42 10.12 -7.31
CA LEU A 50 -0.68 11.51 -6.93
C LEU A 50 -0.28 12.48 -8.03
N ALA A 51 0.92 12.33 -8.61
CA ALA A 51 1.39 13.18 -9.71
C ALA A 51 0.53 13.07 -10.99
N ALA A 52 -0.23 11.99 -11.16
CA ALA A 52 -1.18 11.81 -12.26
C ALA A 52 -2.57 12.43 -12.00
N GLN A 53 -2.83 12.98 -10.80
CA GLN A 53 -4.10 13.64 -10.48
C GLN A 53 -4.15 15.07 -11.05
N PRO A 54 -5.36 15.57 -11.39
CA PRO A 54 -5.58 16.99 -11.64
C PRO A 54 -5.21 17.84 -10.42
N GLU A 55 -4.74 19.08 -10.65
CA GLU A 55 -4.27 19.98 -9.57
C GLU A 55 -5.33 20.21 -8.49
N GLU A 56 -6.61 20.24 -8.87
CA GLU A 56 -7.73 20.44 -7.95
C GLU A 56 -7.95 19.24 -7.01
N GLN A 57 -7.50 18.05 -7.43
CA GLN A 57 -7.65 16.80 -6.66
C GLN A 57 -6.40 16.44 -5.85
N LEU A 58 -5.25 17.06 -6.14
CA LEU A 58 -3.99 16.84 -5.42
C LEU A 58 -4.12 16.99 -3.89
N PRO A 59 -4.82 17.99 -3.33
CA PRO A 59 -4.94 18.13 -1.88
C PRO A 59 -5.67 16.94 -1.22
N VAL A 60 -6.74 16.47 -1.85
CA VAL A 60 -7.55 15.34 -1.34
C VAL A 60 -6.78 14.04 -1.48
N ALA A 61 -6.17 13.79 -2.65
CA ALA A 61 -5.36 12.60 -2.88
C ALA A 61 -4.12 12.56 -1.95
N SER A 62 -3.47 13.71 -1.73
CA SER A 62 -2.36 13.82 -0.76
C SER A 62 -2.81 13.48 0.65
N ARG A 63 -3.98 13.96 1.06
CA ARG A 63 -4.55 13.68 2.38
C ARG A 63 -4.85 12.20 2.57
N HIS A 64 -5.49 11.55 1.59
CA HIS A 64 -5.76 10.11 1.66
C HIS A 64 -4.47 9.29 1.79
N LEU A 65 -3.39 9.69 1.11
CA LEU A 65 -2.08 9.04 1.26
C LEU A 65 -1.48 9.27 2.65
N GLN A 66 -1.56 10.49 3.18
CA GLN A 66 -1.11 10.80 4.54
C GLN A 66 -1.87 10.00 5.59
N ASP A 67 -3.20 9.91 5.48
CA ASP A 67 -4.06 9.14 6.39
C ASP A 67 -3.70 7.64 6.34
N ALA A 68 -3.50 7.08 5.14
CA ALA A 68 -3.08 5.70 4.98
C ALA A 68 -1.70 5.42 5.59
N LEU A 69 -0.73 6.32 5.42
CA LEU A 69 0.60 6.20 6.02
C LEU A 69 0.57 6.30 7.54
N GLN A 70 -0.28 7.19 8.10
CA GLN A 70 -0.48 7.27 9.55
C GLN A 70 -1.06 5.98 10.12
N LEU A 71 -2.04 5.35 9.44
CA LEU A 71 -2.60 4.06 9.86
C LEU A 71 -1.54 2.96 9.90
N VAL A 72 -0.67 2.88 8.90
CA VAL A 72 0.44 1.93 8.88
C VAL A 72 1.42 2.18 10.03
N HIS A 73 1.70 3.44 10.35
CA HIS A 73 2.57 3.79 11.48
C HIS A 73 1.95 3.39 12.83
N CYS A 74 0.66 3.63 13.02
CA CYS A 74 -0.08 3.23 14.23
C CYS A 74 -0.07 1.70 14.43
N LEU A 75 -0.28 0.92 13.36
CA LEU A 75 -0.24 -0.55 13.41
C LEU A 75 1.15 -1.06 13.82
N ARG A 76 2.21 -0.51 13.21
CA ARG A 76 3.59 -0.88 13.56
C ARG A 76 3.96 -0.49 15.00
N GLY A 77 3.49 0.65 15.49
CA GLY A 77 3.68 1.07 16.89
C GLY A 77 2.96 0.18 17.90
N GLY A 78 1.75 -0.29 17.55
CA GLY A 78 0.97 -1.24 18.36
C GLY A 78 1.56 -2.65 18.39
N GLU A 79 2.02 -3.17 17.25
CA GLU A 79 2.71 -4.47 17.16
C GLU A 79 4.05 -4.48 17.90
N SER A 80 4.75 -3.35 17.92
CA SER A 80 5.99 -3.20 18.70
C SER A 80 5.76 -3.10 20.21
N ALA A 81 4.58 -2.63 20.64
CA ALA A 81 4.19 -2.57 22.05
C ALA A 81 3.55 -3.88 22.56
N ALA A 82 3.01 -4.71 21.67
CA ALA A 82 2.41 -6.00 22.00
C ALA A 82 3.41 -7.17 22.09
N ASN A 83 4.64 -7.00 21.57
CA ASN A 83 5.72 -7.98 21.59
C ASN A 83 6.87 -7.61 22.57
N ALA A 84 6.66 -6.61 23.43
CA ALA A 84 7.60 -6.17 24.48
C ALA A 84 7.04 -6.49 25.86
#